data_AF-A0A7W8NFM0-F1
#
_entry.id   AF-A0A7W8NFM0-F1
#
_cell.length_a   1.000
_cell.length_b   1.000
_cell.length_c   1.000
_cell.angle_alpha   90.00
_cell.angle_beta   90.00
_cell.angle_gamma   90.00
#
_symmetry.space_group_name_H-M   'P 1'
#
loop_
_entity.id
_entity.type
_entity.pdbx_description
1 polymer ?
#
loop_
_entity_poly.entity_id
_entity_poly.type
_entity_poly.pdbx_seq_one_letter_code
_entity_poly.pdbx_strand_id
1 'polypeptide(L)'
;MSRLTFVLTDLISRAQPGQSVPFTRLPSGLRVAVRCLPSGARQLSLTRTASQKPSVKEAEVCREHANWPLASIEEARTVSGLPCLLVTEARP
;
A
#
# COMPACT_ATOMS: atom_id res chain seq x y z
N MET A 1 -19.41 -4.79 0.78
CA MET A 1 -17.96 -4.48 0.98
C MET A 1 -17.13 -5.64 0.43
N SER A 2 -16.06 -5.36 -0.33
CA SER A 2 -15.15 -6.42 -0.79
C SER A 2 -14.19 -6.83 0.33
N ARG A 3 -13.66 -8.06 0.28
CA ARG A 3 -12.62 -8.53 1.21
C ARG A 3 -11.38 -7.62 1.19
N LEU A 4 -11.05 -7.06 0.02
CA LEU A 4 -9.92 -6.16 -0.14
C LEU A 4 -10.15 -4.83 0.59
N THR A 5 -11.37 -4.26 0.51
CA THR A 5 -11.74 -3.07 1.30
C THR A 5 -11.57 -3.33 2.79
N PHE A 6 -12.10 -4.44 3.33
CA PHE A 6 -11.96 -4.75 4.76
C PHE A 6 -10.49 -4.84 5.20
N VAL A 7 -9.68 -5.55 4.42
CA VAL A 7 -8.25 -5.72 4.70
C VAL A 7 -7.51 -4.38 4.67
N LEU A 8 -7.78 -3.53 3.69
CA LEU A 8 -7.15 -2.21 3.61
C LEU A 8 -7.60 -1.32 4.76
N THR A 9 -8.90 -1.27 5.09
CA THR A 9 -9.40 -0.50 6.22
C THR A 9 -8.75 -0.93 7.54
N ASP A 10 -8.60 -2.24 7.77
CA ASP A 10 -7.90 -2.76 8.95
C ASP A 10 -6.43 -2.32 8.97
N LEU A 11 -5.68 -2.49 7.88
CA LEU A 11 -4.29 -2.05 7.80
C LEU A 11 -4.13 -0.54 8.04
N ILE A 12 -5.03 0.26 7.46
CA ILE A 12 -5.03 1.72 7.60
C ILE A 12 -5.33 2.12 9.04
N SER A 13 -6.29 1.46 9.70
CA SER A 13 -6.63 1.76 11.09
C SER A 13 -5.47 1.49 12.07
N ARG A 14 -4.61 0.53 11.73
CA ARG A 14 -3.42 0.17 12.51
C ARG A 14 -2.19 0.99 12.15
N ALA A 15 -2.20 1.71 11.03
CA ALA A 15 -1.06 2.50 10.59
C ALA A 15 -0.95 3.77 11.43
N GLN A 16 0.03 3.81 12.32
CA GLN A 16 0.33 4.97 13.15
C GLN A 16 1.76 5.48 12.89
N PRO A 17 2.00 6.80 12.96
CA PRO A 17 3.35 7.35 12.92
C PRO A 17 4.23 6.71 14.00
N GLY A 18 5.43 6.26 13.61
CA GLY A 18 6.39 5.66 14.55
C GLY A 18 6.13 4.21 14.95
N GLN A 19 5.08 3.56 14.43
CA GLN A 19 4.82 2.13 14.65
C GLN A 19 5.34 1.23 13.51
N SER A 20 5.48 -0.06 13.81
CA SER A 20 5.78 -1.07 12.80
C SER A 20 4.74 -1.06 11.69
N VAL A 21 5.21 -1.07 10.44
CA VAL A 21 4.36 -1.00 9.24
C VAL A 21 3.48 -2.26 9.17
N PRO A 22 2.15 -2.17 9.37
CA PRO A 22 1.29 -3.32 9.20
C PRO A 22 1.27 -3.75 7.73
N PHE A 23 1.32 -5.06 7.49
CA PHE A 23 1.24 -5.63 6.15
C PHE A 23 0.37 -6.88 6.13
N THR A 24 -0.10 -7.22 4.93
CA THR A 24 -0.85 -8.44 4.67
C THR A 24 -0.50 -9.01 3.30
N ARG A 25 -0.74 -10.32 3.11
CA ARG A 25 -0.64 -10.98 1.81
C ARG A 25 -2.05 -11.30 1.32
N LEU A 26 -2.40 -10.79 0.15
CA LEU A 26 -3.65 -11.07 -0.53
C LEU A 26 -3.58 -12.43 -1.25
N PRO A 27 -4.73 -13.09 -1.50
CA PRO A 27 -4.78 -14.35 -2.25
C PRO A 27 -4.17 -14.29 -3.66
N SER A 28 -4.11 -13.10 -4.27
CA SER A 28 -3.44 -12.85 -5.56
C SER A 28 -1.90 -12.95 -5.50
N GLY A 29 -1.32 -13.17 -4.32
CA GLY A 29 0.14 -13.12 -4.11
C GLY A 29 0.68 -11.71 -3.91
N LEU A 30 -0.17 -10.69 -4.01
CA LEU A 30 0.16 -9.29 -3.72
C LEU A 30 0.30 -9.10 -2.20
N ARG A 31 1.38 -8.46 -1.78
CA ARG A 31 1.58 -7.98 -0.42
C ARG A 31 1.33 -6.49 -0.37
N VAL A 32 0.53 -6.05 0.60
CA VAL A 32 0.19 -4.65 0.80
C VAL A 32 0.59 -4.26 2.22
N ALA A 33 1.26 -3.13 2.35
CA ALA A 33 1.65 -2.54 3.62
C ALA A 33 1.25 -1.07 3.67
N VAL A 34 0.87 -0.56 4.85
CA VAL A 34 0.49 0.85 5.03
C VAL A 34 1.48 1.52 5.97
N ARG A 35 2.04 2.67 5.59
CA ARG A 35 2.86 3.51 6.47
C ARG A 35 2.33 4.92 6.54
N CYS A 36 2.50 5.57 7.69
CA CYS A 36 2.31 7.01 7.84
C CYS A 36 3.64 7.72 7.64
N LEU A 37 3.68 8.68 6.73
CA LEU A 37 4.85 9.51 6.45
C LEU A 37 4.98 10.60 7.54
N PRO A 38 6.19 11.14 7.77
CA PRO A 38 6.39 12.27 8.69
C PRO A 38 5.56 13.51 8.35
N SER A 39 5.20 13.68 7.06
CA SER A 39 4.31 14.73 6.58
C SER A 39 2.84 14.54 7.00
N GLY A 40 2.49 13.42 7.63
CA GLY A 40 1.12 13.05 7.98
C GLY A 40 0.34 12.35 6.87
N ALA A 41 0.88 12.29 5.65
CA ALA A 41 0.28 11.53 4.55
C ALA A 41 0.43 10.02 4.78
N ARG A 42 -0.53 9.22 4.31
CA ARG A 42 -0.42 7.76 4.31
C ARG A 42 0.11 7.26 2.97
N GLN A 43 0.86 6.17 3.01
CA GLN A 43 1.43 5.55 1.82
C GLN A 43 1.21 4.04 1.86
N LEU A 44 0.68 3.48 0.77
CA LEU A 44 0.64 2.04 0.53
C LEU A 44 1.93 1.62 -0.16
N SER A 45 2.51 0.52 0.30
CA SER A 45 3.57 -0.18 -0.40
C SER A 45 3.03 -1.51 -0.91
N LEU A 46 3.03 -1.69 -2.22
CA LEU A 46 2.63 -2.90 -2.90
C LEU A 46 3.88 -3.67 -3.35
N THR A 47 3.96 -4.94 -3.01
CA THR A 47 5.06 -5.83 -3.40
C THR A 47 4.51 -7.18 -3.84
N ARG A 48 5.21 -7.88 -4.72
CA ARG A 48 4.97 -9.30 -4.94
C ARG A 48 6.11 -10.11 -4.33
N THR A 49 5.81 -11.35 -3.96
CA THR A 49 6.77 -12.26 -3.34
C THR A 49 7.80 -12.84 -4.30
N ALA A 50 7.52 -12.78 -5.59
CA ALA A 50 8.50 -13.04 -6.64
C ALA A 50 9.10 -11.71 -7.10
N SER A 51 10.22 -11.75 -7.82
CA SER A 51 10.89 -10.59 -8.47
C SER A 51 10.01 -9.84 -9.48
N GLN A 52 8.73 -10.19 -9.58
CA GLN A 52 7.73 -9.52 -10.38
C GLN A 52 7.36 -8.19 -9.73
N LYS A 53 7.37 -7.14 -10.54
CA LYS A 53 6.88 -5.83 -10.14
C LYS A 53 5.34 -5.84 -10.11
N PRO A 54 4.69 -5.30 -9.06
CA PRO A 54 3.26 -5.05 -9.07
C PRO A 54 2.88 -4.13 -10.23
N SER A 55 1.72 -4.34 -10.82
CA SER A 55 1.22 -3.48 -11.90
C SER A 55 0.61 -2.18 -11.34
N VAL A 56 0.67 -1.10 -12.14
CA VAL A 56 -0.03 0.15 -11.80
C VAL A 56 -1.53 -0.10 -11.60
N LYS A 57 -2.10 -1.05 -12.34
CA LYS A 57 -3.52 -1.40 -12.19
C LYS A 57 -3.84 -1.97 -10.81
N GLU A 58 -2.98 -2.82 -10.26
CA GLU A 58 -3.15 -3.32 -8.88
C GLU A 58 -3.05 -2.20 -7.85
N ALA A 59 -2.16 -1.23 -8.08
CA ALA A 59 -2.02 -0.05 -7.23
C ALA A 59 -3.28 0.83 -7.27
N GLU A 60 -3.85 1.07 -8.44
CA GLU A 60 -5.12 1.80 -8.61
C GLU A 60 -6.28 1.11 -7.89
N VAL A 61 -6.41 -0.22 -8.03
CA VAL A 61 -7.45 -1.01 -7.36
C VAL A 61 -7.30 -0.89 -5.84
N CYS A 62 -6.08 -1.03 -5.32
CA CYS A 62 -5.85 -0.88 -3.87
C CYS A 62 -6.20 0.54 -3.39
N ARG A 63 -5.83 1.57 -4.16
CA ARG A 63 -6.20 2.97 -3.85
C ARG A 63 -7.72 3.15 -3.81
N GLU A 64 -8.44 2.64 -4.80
CA GLU A 64 -9.90 2.76 -4.88
C GLU A 64 -10.57 2.13 -3.67
N HIS A 65 -10.13 0.93 -3.30
CA HIS A 65 -10.67 0.25 -2.13
C HIS A 65 -10.23 0.86 -0.78
N ALA A 66 -9.08 1.56 -0.74
CA ALA A 66 -8.67 2.37 0.40
C ALA A 66 -9.47 3.68 0.51
N ASN A 67 -10.20 4.07 -0.54
CA ASN A 67 -10.90 5.34 -0.67
C ASN A 67 -9.97 6.55 -0.47
N TRP A 68 -8.77 6.49 -1.05
CA TRP A 68 -7.76 7.56 -0.93
C TRP A 68 -7.75 8.46 -2.17
N PRO A 69 -7.76 9.79 -2.00
CA PRO A 69 -7.42 10.69 -3.10
C PRO A 69 -5.95 10.45 -3.47
N LEU A 70 -5.66 10.40 -4.78
CA LEU A 70 -4.34 10.02 -5.26
C LEU A 70 -3.41 11.24 -5.30
N ALA A 71 -2.27 11.17 -4.60
CA ALA A 71 -1.16 12.11 -4.81
C ALA A 71 -0.21 11.61 -5.89
N SER A 72 0.31 10.40 -5.73
CA SER A 72 1.27 9.81 -6.67
C SER A 72 1.27 8.28 -6.61
N ILE A 73 1.66 7.66 -7.72
CA ILE A 73 2.06 6.25 -7.79
C ILE A 73 3.51 6.23 -8.27
N GLU A 74 4.41 5.72 -7.45
CA GLU A 74 5.85 5.74 -7.70
C GLU A 74 6.44 4.34 -7.67
N GLU A 75 7.45 4.12 -8.48
CA GLU A 75 8.23 2.89 -8.45
C GLU A 75 9.34 3.00 -7.43
N ALA A 76 9.49 1.97 -6.60
CA ALA A 76 10.55 1.93 -5.61
C ALA A 76 11.07 0.49 -5.44
N ARG A 77 12.00 0.33 -4.50
CA ARG A 77 12.51 -0.97 -4.06
C ARG A 77 12.36 -1.10 -2.56
N THR A 78 12.04 -2.31 -2.11
CA THR A 78 12.08 -2.65 -0.68
C THR A 78 13.52 -2.65 -0.18
N VAL A 79 13.69 -2.68 1.15
CA VAL A 79 15.01 -2.88 1.79
C VAL A 79 15.70 -4.16 1.29
N SER A 80 14.92 -5.20 0.96
CA SER A 80 15.41 -6.45 0.40
C SER A 80 15.62 -6.41 -1.12
N GLY A 81 15.54 -5.23 -1.76
CA GLY A 81 15.77 -5.04 -3.19
C GLY A 81 14.62 -5.45 -4.12
N LEU A 82 13.47 -5.85 -3.58
CA LEU A 82 12.31 -6.26 -4.39
C LEU A 82 11.62 -5.04 -5.02
N PRO A 83 11.17 -5.14 -6.27
CA PRO A 83 10.41 -4.06 -6.89
C PRO A 83 9.09 -3.85 -6.16
N CYS A 84 8.75 -2.59 -5.88
CA CYS A 84 7.50 -2.20 -5.26
C CYS A 84 6.87 -0.99 -5.94
N LEU A 85 5.57 -0.82 -5.73
CA LEU A 85 4.86 0.41 -6.04
C LEU A 85 4.45 1.09 -4.74
N LEU A 86 4.72 2.39 -4.66
CA LEU A 86 4.30 3.25 -3.58
C LEU A 86 3.10 4.07 -4.04
N VAL A 87 1.99 4.00 -3.32
CA VAL A 87 0.81 4.83 -3.59
C VAL A 87 0.66 5.79 -2.43
N THR A 88 0.80 7.07 -2.71
CA THR A 88 0.72 8.12 -1.70
C THR A 88 -0.67 8.76 -1.71
N GLU A 89 -1.27 8.87 -0.54
CA GLU A 89 -2.52 9.59 -0.31
C GLU A 89 -2.29 11.09 -0.46
N ALA A 90 -3.14 11.76 -1.25
CA ALA A 90 -3.21 13.22 -1.23
C ALA A 90 -3.81 13.66 0.10
N ARG A 91 -3.13 14.55 0.81
CA ARG A 91 -3.75 15.16 1.99
C ARG A 91 -4.99 15.95 1.53
N PRO A 92 -6.12 15.86 2.24
CA PRO A 92 -7.18 16.84 2.09
C PRO A 92 -6.69 18.24 2.48
#